data_AF-A0A5B6WKC2-F1
#
_entry.id   AF-A0A5B6WKC2-F1
#
_cell.length_a   1.000
_cell.length_b   1.000
_cell.length_c   1.000
_cell.angle_alpha   90.00
_cell.angle_beta   90.00
_cell.angle_gamma   90.00
#
_symmetry.space_group_name_H-M   'P 1'
#
loop_
_entity.id
_entity.type
_entity.pdbx_description
1 polymer ?
#
loop_
_entity_poly.entity_id
_entity_poly.type
_entity_poly.pdbx_seq_one_letter_code
_entity_poly.pdbx_strand_id
1 'polypeptide(L)'
;MILFNLNEYCYDRLQDLKLQRGKSERFCEMGMFDGFPLPPDKEYLREDLLTVRESWAAARFDSLPHVVRILSSKDREGELGVLKEQRDIIEDVVDEVVHAYHGGFNKAIQNYSQILRLFSESSESIEVLKVDLAESKKRLSARNKQLHQLWYRSVTLRHIISLLDQIEGIAKVPARIEKLISDKQYYAAVQLHIQSALMLEREGLQSPSIK
;
A
#
# COMPACT_ATOMS: atom_id res chain seq x y z
N MET A 1 -6.63 6.11 -7.89
CA MET A 1 -7.66 5.07 -7.64
C MET A 1 -7.17 4.04 -6.63
N ILE A 2 -6.59 4.48 -5.51
CA ILE A 2 -6.08 3.61 -4.43
C ILE A 2 -6.46 4.21 -3.06
N LEU A 3 -6.52 5.54 -2.97
CA LEU A 3 -7.02 6.27 -1.78
C LEU A 3 -8.51 6.09 -1.46
N PHE A 4 -9.33 5.59 -2.38
CA PHE A 4 -10.75 5.30 -2.11
C PHE A 4 -10.98 3.93 -1.44
N ASN A 5 -10.03 2.99 -1.56
CA ASN A 5 -10.23 1.61 -1.11
C ASN A 5 -9.89 1.39 0.39
N LEU A 6 -9.08 2.27 0.98
CA LEU A 6 -8.75 2.21 2.41
C LEU A 6 -9.88 2.73 3.32
N ASN A 7 -10.78 3.58 2.80
CA ASN A 7 -11.84 4.17 3.61
C ASN A 7 -13.05 3.24 3.75
N GLU A 8 -13.39 2.46 2.71
CA GLU A 8 -14.42 1.42 2.78
C GLU A 8 -14.01 0.27 3.71
N TYR A 9 -12.75 -0.17 3.65
CA TYR A 9 -12.26 -1.27 4.49
C TYR A 9 -12.25 -0.93 6.00
N CYS A 10 -12.08 0.36 6.34
CA CYS A 10 -12.14 0.83 7.72
C CYS A 10 -13.59 0.96 8.24
N TYR A 11 -14.56 1.26 7.38
CA TYR A 11 -15.97 1.42 7.77
C TYR A 11 -16.66 0.07 8.02
N ASP A 12 -16.39 -0.94 7.19
CA ASP A 12 -16.93 -2.29 7.36
C ASP A 12 -16.42 -2.96 8.64
N ARG A 13 -15.12 -2.79 8.96
CA ARG A 13 -14.53 -3.34 10.19
C ARG A 13 -15.09 -2.66 11.47
N LEU A 14 -15.53 -1.41 11.36
CA LEU A 14 -16.19 -0.68 12.45
C LEU A 14 -17.66 -1.10 12.67
N GLN A 15 -18.37 -1.53 11.62
CA GLN A 15 -19.70 -2.11 11.74
C GLN A 15 -19.66 -3.52 12.33
N ASP A 16 -18.69 -4.35 11.94
CA ASP A 16 -18.48 -5.68 12.53
C ASP A 16 -18.16 -5.59 14.04
N LEU A 17 -17.36 -4.62 14.46
CA LEU A 17 -17.07 -4.38 15.89
C LEU A 17 -18.32 -3.94 16.68
N LYS A 18 -19.25 -3.20 16.06
CA LYS A 18 -20.54 -2.84 16.69
C LYS A 18 -21.51 -4.02 16.76
N LEU A 19 -21.49 -4.92 15.78
CA LEU A 19 -22.29 -6.14 15.79
C LEU A 19 -21.80 -7.16 16.83
N GLN A 20 -20.48 -7.21 17.07
CA GLN A 20 -19.87 -7.98 18.16
C GLN A 20 -20.23 -7.39 19.54
N ARG A 21 -20.36 -6.05 19.66
CA ARG A 21 -20.79 -5.40 20.91
C ARG A 21 -22.23 -5.73 21.31
N GLY A 22 -23.10 -6.05 20.35
CA GLY A 22 -24.49 -6.49 20.61
C GLY A 22 -24.64 -7.96 21.03
N LYS A 23 -23.59 -8.79 20.88
CA LYS A 23 -23.59 -10.18 21.37
C LYS A 23 -23.14 -10.34 22.81
N SER A 24 -22.66 -9.27 23.44
CA SER A 24 -22.20 -9.26 24.85
C SER A 24 -23.32 -9.15 25.89
N GLU A 25 -24.60 -9.18 25.49
CA GLU A 25 -25.75 -9.16 26.42
C GLU A 25 -26.31 -10.57 26.72
N ARG A 26 -25.66 -11.63 26.24
CA ARG A 26 -25.84 -13.00 26.77
C ARG A 26 -24.67 -13.38 27.69
N PHE A 27 -24.49 -12.62 28.77
CA PHE A 27 -23.71 -13.10 29.91
C PHE A 27 -24.60 -14.09 30.66
N CYS A 28 -24.47 -15.37 30.30
CA CYS A 28 -24.86 -16.49 31.15
C CYS A 28 -24.27 -16.27 32.55
N GLU A 29 -24.96 -16.77 33.57
CA GLU A 29 -24.45 -16.91 34.95
C GLU A 29 -22.99 -17.38 34.92
N MET A 30 -22.04 -16.45 35.09
CA MET A 30 -20.62 -16.76 35.23
C MET A 30 -20.37 -16.99 36.71
N GLY A 31 -19.83 -18.15 37.05
CA GLY A 31 -19.22 -18.38 38.35
C GLY A 31 -18.11 -17.36 38.63
N MET A 32 -17.81 -17.19 39.91
CA MET A 32 -16.87 -16.21 40.49
C MET A 32 -15.53 -16.04 39.74
N PHE A 33 -15.04 -17.09 39.09
CA PHE A 33 -13.76 -17.11 38.37
C PHE A 33 -13.88 -17.54 36.89
N ASP A 34 -15.08 -17.59 36.32
CA ASP A 34 -15.29 -18.06 34.94
C ASP A 34 -14.70 -17.13 33.86
N GLY A 35 -14.50 -15.86 34.19
CA GLY A 35 -13.77 -14.90 33.35
C GLY A 35 -12.28 -14.76 33.67
N PHE A 36 -11.76 -15.50 34.65
CA PHE A 36 -10.36 -15.36 35.06
C PHE A 36 -9.44 -16.07 34.04
N PRO A 37 -8.47 -15.38 33.44
CA PRO A 37 -7.62 -15.95 32.40
C PRO A 37 -6.59 -16.88 33.04
N LEU A 38 -6.97 -18.14 33.26
CA LEU A 38 -6.02 -19.18 33.64
C LEU A 38 -5.34 -19.76 32.38
N PRO A 39 -4.03 -20.01 32.43
CA PRO A 39 -3.34 -20.80 31.43
C PRO A 39 -3.97 -22.21 31.33
N PRO A 40 -4.09 -22.79 30.13
CA PRO A 40 -4.72 -24.10 29.94
C PRO A 40 -3.96 -25.24 30.64
N ASP A 41 -2.67 -25.05 30.91
CA ASP A 41 -1.82 -25.94 31.71
C ASP A 41 -2.09 -25.86 33.22
N LYS A 42 -2.88 -24.89 33.68
CA LYS A 42 -3.16 -24.62 35.11
C LYS A 42 -4.64 -24.59 35.45
N GLU A 43 -5.48 -25.28 34.67
CA GLU A 43 -6.90 -25.44 34.98
C GLU A 43 -7.17 -26.05 36.37
N TYR A 44 -6.23 -26.82 36.93
CA TYR A 44 -6.35 -27.37 38.29
C TYR A 44 -6.48 -26.28 39.37
N LEU A 45 -5.86 -25.10 39.17
CA LEU A 45 -5.98 -23.96 40.09
C LEU A 45 -7.40 -23.39 40.13
N ARG A 46 -8.25 -23.70 39.14
CA ARG A 46 -9.66 -23.33 39.16
C ARG A 46 -10.39 -24.05 40.29
N GLU A 47 -10.02 -25.29 40.60
CA GLU A 47 -10.61 -26.04 41.72
C GLU A 47 -10.21 -25.38 43.05
N ASP A 48 -8.95 -24.96 43.19
CA ASP A 48 -8.44 -24.26 44.37
C ASP A 48 -9.09 -22.86 44.55
N LEU A 49 -9.42 -22.18 43.44
CA LEU A 49 -10.16 -20.92 43.48
C LEU A 49 -11.64 -21.12 43.88
N LEU A 50 -12.27 -22.25 43.55
CA LEU A 50 -13.64 -22.56 43.96
C LEU A 50 -13.76 -22.79 45.48
N THR A 51 -12.66 -23.17 46.15
CA THR A 51 -12.58 -23.24 47.61
C THR A 51 -12.59 -21.87 48.30
N VAL A 52 -12.41 -20.78 47.56
CA VAL A 52 -12.57 -19.42 48.09
C VAL A 52 -14.05 -19.13 48.27
N ARG A 53 -14.45 -18.69 49.47
CA ARG A 53 -15.85 -18.36 49.78
C ARG A 53 -16.38 -17.30 48.81
N GLU A 54 -17.54 -17.56 48.20
CA GLU A 54 -18.25 -16.65 47.27
C GLU A 54 -18.47 -15.24 47.84
N SER A 55 -18.58 -15.11 49.16
CA SER A 55 -18.69 -13.83 49.86
C SER A 55 -17.52 -12.86 49.61
N TRP A 56 -16.34 -13.36 49.20
CA TRP A 56 -15.17 -12.55 48.87
C TRP A 56 -15.24 -11.91 47.47
N ALA A 57 -16.11 -12.38 46.58
CA ALA A 57 -16.29 -11.83 45.23
C ALA A 57 -17.45 -10.84 45.10
N ALA A 58 -18.08 -10.46 46.21
CA ALA A 58 -19.10 -9.44 46.18
C ALA A 58 -18.52 -8.13 45.62
N ALA A 59 -19.13 -7.59 44.56
CA ALA A 59 -18.76 -6.30 43.96
C ALA A 59 -18.76 -5.12 44.97
N ARG A 60 -19.49 -5.27 46.08
CA ARG A 60 -19.42 -4.39 47.25
C ARG A 60 -18.97 -5.23 48.45
N PHE A 61 -17.67 -5.28 48.65
CA PHE A 61 -17.07 -6.00 49.76
C PHE A 61 -17.39 -5.32 51.09
N ASP A 62 -17.98 -6.07 52.03
CA ASP A 62 -18.19 -5.66 53.41
C ASP A 62 -17.35 -6.53 54.33
N SER A 63 -16.37 -5.91 55.01
CA SER A 63 -15.43 -6.62 55.88
C SER A 63 -16.02 -6.95 57.25
N LEU A 64 -17.06 -6.23 57.69
CA LEU A 64 -17.58 -6.33 59.04
C LEU A 64 -18.19 -7.71 59.36
N PRO A 65 -19.02 -8.33 58.50
CA PRO A 65 -19.54 -9.67 58.74
C PRO A 65 -18.44 -10.73 58.86
N HIS A 66 -17.33 -10.56 58.12
CA HIS A 66 -16.20 -11.49 58.15
C HIS A 66 -15.40 -11.38 59.44
N VAL A 67 -15.10 -10.15 59.87
CA VAL A 67 -14.39 -9.88 61.13
C VAL A 67 -15.24 -10.30 62.32
N VAL A 68 -16.54 -9.99 62.32
CA VAL A 68 -17.47 -10.38 63.39
C VAL A 68 -17.61 -11.90 63.49
N ARG A 69 -17.62 -12.61 62.35
CA ARG A 69 -17.65 -14.09 62.34
C ARG A 69 -16.39 -14.69 62.97
N ILE A 70 -15.22 -14.16 62.63
CA ILE A 70 -13.94 -14.61 63.21
C ILE A 70 -13.86 -14.28 64.70
N LEU A 71 -14.36 -13.12 65.13
CA LEU A 71 -14.35 -12.72 66.54
C LEU A 71 -15.43 -13.44 67.38
N SER A 72 -16.54 -13.84 66.76
CA SER A 72 -17.65 -14.55 67.42
C SER A 72 -17.52 -16.08 67.37
N SER A 73 -16.58 -16.63 66.60
CA SER A 73 -16.34 -18.07 66.55
C SER A 73 -15.64 -18.57 67.82
N LYS A 74 -15.91 -19.83 68.18
CA LYS A 74 -15.31 -20.50 69.34
C LYS A 74 -13.86 -20.94 69.07
N ASP A 75 -13.52 -21.09 67.79
CA ASP A 75 -12.19 -21.38 67.26
C ASP A 75 -11.76 -20.22 66.36
N ARG A 76 -11.06 -19.25 66.95
CA ARG A 76 -10.63 -18.02 66.28
C ARG A 76 -9.36 -18.25 65.47
N GLU A 77 -8.46 -19.07 65.99
CA GLU A 77 -7.19 -19.42 65.34
C GLU A 77 -7.40 -20.32 64.12
N GLY A 78 -8.38 -21.25 64.16
CA GLY A 78 -8.78 -22.04 63.00
C GLY A 78 -9.36 -21.20 61.85
N GLU A 79 -10.32 -20.30 62.13
CA GLU A 79 -10.90 -19.43 61.08
C GLU A 79 -9.88 -18.42 60.52
N LEU A 80 -8.94 -17.94 61.35
CA LEU A 80 -7.81 -17.12 60.89
C LEU A 80 -6.80 -17.92 60.05
N GLY A 81 -6.58 -19.19 60.39
CA GLY A 81 -5.72 -20.11 59.62
C GLY A 81 -6.28 -20.35 58.23
N VAL A 82 -7.57 -20.68 58.13
CA VAL A 82 -8.27 -20.87 56.85
C VAL A 82 -8.24 -19.60 55.99
N LEU A 83 -8.35 -18.42 56.61
CA LEU A 83 -8.26 -17.16 55.88
C LEU A 83 -6.86 -16.91 55.30
N LYS A 84 -5.80 -17.24 56.07
CA LYS A 84 -4.43 -17.13 55.59
C LYS A 84 -4.15 -18.10 54.45
N GLU A 85 -4.61 -19.34 54.58
CA GLU A 85 -4.51 -20.36 53.53
C GLU A 85 -5.23 -19.92 52.25
N GLN A 86 -6.46 -19.37 52.36
CA GLN A 86 -7.17 -18.80 51.21
C GLN A 86 -6.41 -17.62 50.56
N ARG A 87 -5.75 -16.77 51.36
CA ARG A 87 -4.94 -15.66 50.86
C ARG A 87 -3.71 -16.14 50.13
N ASP A 88 -3.03 -17.15 50.66
CA ASP A 88 -1.80 -17.70 50.08
C ASP A 88 -2.12 -18.42 48.76
N ILE A 89 -3.22 -19.19 48.70
CA ILE A 89 -3.72 -19.79 47.44
C ILE A 89 -3.97 -18.72 46.38
N ILE A 90 -4.63 -17.61 46.73
CA ILE A 90 -4.92 -16.53 45.77
C ILE A 90 -3.63 -15.85 45.30
N GLU A 91 -2.66 -15.62 46.18
CA GLU A 91 -1.37 -15.02 45.83
C GLU A 91 -0.60 -15.89 44.82
N ASP A 92 -0.50 -17.20 45.10
CA ASP A 92 0.16 -18.16 44.21
C ASP A 92 -0.53 -18.21 42.83
N VAL A 93 -1.86 -18.24 42.80
CA VAL A 93 -2.61 -18.25 41.54
C VAL A 93 -2.42 -16.95 40.75
N VAL A 94 -2.41 -15.80 41.42
CA VAL A 94 -2.19 -14.51 40.76
C VAL A 94 -0.79 -14.42 40.17
N ASP A 95 0.24 -14.81 40.92
CA ASP A 95 1.62 -14.82 40.45
C ASP A 95 1.79 -15.73 39.23
N GLU A 96 1.12 -16.87 39.22
CA GLU A 96 1.19 -17.81 38.10
C GLU A 96 0.50 -17.30 36.84
N VAL A 97 -0.66 -16.65 36.97
CA VAL A 97 -1.30 -15.97 35.84
C VAL A 97 -0.42 -14.84 35.33
N VAL A 98 0.11 -14.01 36.22
CA VAL A 98 1.00 -12.90 35.82
C VAL A 98 2.22 -13.46 35.07
N HIS A 99 2.85 -14.51 35.57
CA HIS A 99 4.02 -15.12 34.94
C HIS A 99 3.69 -15.69 33.55
N ALA A 100 2.57 -16.40 33.44
CA ALA A 100 2.15 -17.03 32.18
C ALA A 100 1.87 -15.98 31.08
N TYR A 101 1.24 -14.86 31.42
CA TYR A 101 0.88 -13.84 30.43
C TYR A 101 1.96 -12.77 30.21
N HIS A 102 2.90 -12.56 31.14
CA HIS A 102 3.97 -11.57 31.01
C HIS A 102 4.84 -11.80 29.76
N GLY A 103 5.17 -13.06 29.48
CA GLY A 103 5.95 -13.43 28.29
C GLY A 103 5.20 -13.12 26.98
N GLY A 104 3.91 -13.45 26.91
CA GLY A 104 3.07 -13.18 25.74
C GLY A 104 2.88 -11.68 25.51
N PHE A 105 2.61 -10.93 26.58
CA PHE A 105 2.43 -9.49 26.53
C PHE A 105 3.70 -8.77 26.06
N ASN A 106 4.86 -9.11 26.63
CA ASN A 106 6.13 -8.52 26.19
C ASN A 106 6.47 -8.88 24.75
N LYS A 107 6.23 -10.12 24.31
CA LYS A 107 6.40 -10.51 22.90
C LYS A 107 5.47 -9.71 21.99
N ALA A 108 4.21 -9.51 22.37
CA ALA A 108 3.25 -8.72 21.59
C ALA A 108 3.70 -7.25 21.48
N ILE A 109 4.16 -6.64 22.57
CA ILE A 109 4.71 -5.27 22.56
C ILE A 109 5.93 -5.16 21.64
N GLN A 110 6.86 -6.12 21.74
CA GLN A 110 8.07 -6.11 20.91
C GLN A 110 7.74 -6.29 19.43
N ASN A 111 6.86 -7.24 19.10
CA ASN A 111 6.39 -7.46 17.72
C ASN A 111 5.72 -6.20 17.18
N TYR A 112 4.85 -5.55 17.96
CA TYR A 112 4.20 -4.32 17.54
C TYR A 112 5.21 -3.19 17.27
N SER A 113 6.20 -3.03 18.15
CA SER A 113 7.28 -2.05 17.97
C SER A 113 8.11 -2.32 16.71
N GLN A 114 8.40 -3.60 16.44
CA GLN A 114 9.08 -4.02 15.21
C GLN A 114 8.25 -3.72 13.96
N ILE A 115 6.94 -4.00 13.99
CA ILE A 115 6.03 -3.68 12.88
C ILE A 115 6.00 -2.17 12.63
N LEU A 116 5.91 -1.34 13.67
CA LEU A 116 5.95 0.13 13.53
C LEU A 116 7.25 0.62 12.89
N ARG A 117 8.38 0.01 13.27
CA ARG A 117 9.68 0.32 12.68
C ARG A 117 9.72 -0.06 11.20
N LEU A 118 9.34 -1.29 10.86
CA LEU A 118 9.29 -1.75 9.46
C LEU A 118 8.36 -0.89 8.60
N PHE A 119 7.23 -0.46 9.17
CA PHE A 119 6.30 0.44 8.49
C PHE A 119 6.93 1.81 8.23
N SER A 120 7.63 2.37 9.22
CA SER A 120 8.35 3.64 9.09
C SER A 120 9.46 3.55 8.03
N GLU A 121 10.29 2.51 8.08
CA GLU A 121 11.35 2.25 7.10
C GLU A 121 10.79 2.07 5.68
N SER A 122 9.65 1.36 5.55
CA SER A 122 8.97 1.19 4.27
C SER A 122 8.42 2.51 3.74
N SER A 123 7.82 3.34 4.61
CA SER A 123 7.31 4.66 4.23
C SER A 123 8.43 5.58 3.74
N GLU A 124 9.57 5.59 4.43
CA GLU A 124 10.76 6.35 4.01
C GLU A 124 11.29 5.85 2.66
N SER A 125 11.42 4.53 2.50
CA SER A 125 11.85 3.91 1.25
C SER A 125 10.95 4.28 0.06
N ILE A 126 9.62 4.33 0.29
CA ILE A 126 8.66 4.76 -0.73
C ILE A 126 8.87 6.22 -1.12
N GLU A 127 9.15 7.11 -0.18
CA GLU A 127 9.45 8.52 -0.48
C GLU A 127 10.72 8.66 -1.32
N VAL A 128 11.78 7.92 -1.01
CA VAL A 128 13.00 7.88 -1.84
C VAL A 128 12.69 7.39 -3.25
N LEU A 129 11.97 6.28 -3.38
CA LEU A 129 11.58 5.73 -4.68
C LEU A 129 10.73 6.70 -5.51
N LYS A 130 9.85 7.48 -4.87
CA LYS A 130 9.07 8.53 -5.55
C LYS A 130 9.98 9.61 -6.14
N VAL A 131 11.00 10.03 -5.40
CA VAL A 131 11.99 11.02 -5.86
C VAL A 131 12.77 10.46 -7.05
N ASP A 132 13.28 9.22 -6.94
CA ASP A 132 14.05 8.56 -8.01
C ASP A 132 13.21 8.37 -9.29
N LEU A 133 11.94 8.01 -9.13
CA LEU A 133 11.01 7.89 -10.25
C LEU A 133 10.73 9.24 -10.91
N ALA A 134 10.55 10.31 -10.10
CA ALA A 134 10.36 11.66 -10.61
C ALA A 134 11.59 12.14 -11.39
N GLU A 135 12.80 11.85 -10.91
CA GLU A 135 14.04 12.18 -11.61
C GLU A 135 14.16 11.37 -12.92
N SER A 136 13.91 10.07 -12.87
CA SER A 136 13.94 9.20 -14.05
C SER A 136 12.93 9.67 -15.12
N LYS A 137 11.72 10.04 -14.71
CA LYS A 137 10.71 10.65 -15.58
C LYS A 137 11.21 11.96 -16.20
N LYS A 138 11.87 12.82 -15.43
CA LYS A 138 12.46 14.07 -15.93
C LYS A 138 13.52 13.79 -17.00
N ARG A 139 14.44 12.86 -16.73
CA ARG A 139 15.49 12.44 -17.68
C ARG A 139 14.89 11.89 -18.98
N LEU A 140 13.89 11.01 -18.88
CA LEU A 140 13.20 10.46 -20.06
C LEU A 140 12.47 11.54 -20.85
N SER A 141 11.77 12.45 -20.18
CA SER A 141 11.05 13.56 -20.84
C SER A 141 11.99 14.49 -21.62
N ALA A 142 13.19 14.75 -21.09
CA ALA A 142 14.21 15.53 -21.78
C ALA A 142 14.71 14.80 -23.04
N ARG A 143 14.96 13.49 -22.95
CA ARG A 143 15.33 12.66 -24.11
C ARG A 143 14.24 12.62 -25.18
N ASN A 144 12.97 12.56 -24.78
CA ASN A 144 11.85 12.59 -25.73
C ASN A 144 11.82 13.91 -26.54
N LYS A 145 12.05 15.05 -25.87
CA LYS A 145 12.13 16.36 -26.57
C LYS A 145 13.29 16.39 -27.57
N GLN A 146 14.46 15.89 -27.18
CA GLN A 146 15.61 15.78 -28.09
C GLN A 146 15.31 14.86 -29.28
N LEU A 147 14.65 13.73 -29.04
CA LEU A 147 14.27 12.79 -30.09
C LEU A 147 13.29 13.42 -31.08
N HIS A 148 12.30 14.17 -30.61
CA HIS A 148 11.35 14.87 -31.47
C HIS A 148 12.04 15.91 -32.36
N GLN A 149 13.02 16.65 -31.81
CA GLN A 149 13.83 17.58 -32.61
C GLN A 149 14.67 16.88 -33.68
N LEU A 150 15.29 15.74 -33.34
CA LEU A 150 16.05 14.93 -34.28
C LEU A 150 15.16 14.35 -35.38
N TRP A 151 13.97 13.88 -35.01
CA TRP A 151 12.98 13.41 -35.97
C TRP A 151 12.54 14.52 -36.93
N TYR A 152 12.22 15.71 -36.42
CA TYR A 152 11.85 16.84 -37.26
C TYR A 152 12.97 17.21 -38.23
N ARG A 153 14.22 17.33 -37.73
CA ARG A 153 15.40 17.51 -38.58
C ARG A 153 15.51 16.43 -39.65
N SER A 154 15.30 15.17 -39.29
CA SER A 154 15.36 14.04 -40.22
C SER A 154 14.29 14.12 -41.31
N VAL A 155 13.05 14.50 -40.97
CA VAL A 155 11.97 14.73 -41.93
C VAL A 155 12.31 15.88 -42.88
N THR A 156 12.76 17.02 -42.34
CA THR A 156 13.16 18.18 -43.15
C THR A 156 14.31 17.84 -44.09
N LEU A 157 15.33 17.12 -43.61
CA LEU A 157 16.46 16.70 -44.45
C LEU A 157 16.02 15.76 -45.57
N ARG A 158 15.12 14.80 -45.31
CA ARG A 158 14.55 13.96 -46.37
C ARG A 158 13.82 14.77 -47.43
N HIS A 159 13.06 15.78 -47.02
CA HIS A 159 12.39 16.67 -47.96
C HIS A 159 13.39 17.49 -48.79
N ILE A 160 14.43 18.04 -48.16
CA ILE A 160 15.50 18.74 -48.88
C ILE A 160 16.18 17.81 -49.89
N ILE A 161 16.48 16.56 -49.53
CA ILE A 161 17.08 15.59 -50.45
C ILE A 161 16.14 15.33 -51.64
N SER A 162 14.83 15.18 -51.40
CA SER A 162 13.84 15.03 -52.48
C SER A 162 13.83 16.23 -53.42
N LEU A 163 13.85 17.45 -52.87
CA LEU A 163 13.91 18.68 -53.68
C LEU A 163 15.21 18.73 -54.50
N LEU A 164 16.34 18.35 -53.91
CA LEU A 164 17.62 18.32 -54.61
C LEU A 164 17.64 17.30 -55.76
N ASP A 165 17.11 16.10 -55.57
CA ASP A 165 17.01 15.07 -56.63
C ASP A 165 16.14 15.55 -57.81
N GLN A 166 15.06 16.26 -57.51
CA GLN A 166 14.21 16.85 -58.54
C GLN A 166 14.90 18.00 -59.29
N ILE A 167 15.58 18.89 -58.58
CA ILE A 167 16.39 19.97 -59.19
C ILE A 167 17.44 19.35 -60.10
N GLU A 168 18.12 18.29 -59.67
CA GLU A 168 19.09 17.57 -60.50
C GLU A 168 18.41 16.94 -61.73
N GLY A 169 17.22 16.36 -61.58
CA GLY A 169 16.41 15.84 -62.68
C GLY A 169 16.09 16.89 -63.73
N ILE A 170 15.66 18.07 -63.30
CA ILE A 170 15.32 19.21 -64.18
C ILE A 170 16.58 19.82 -64.81
N ALA A 171 17.69 19.91 -64.07
CA ALA A 171 18.96 20.42 -64.59
C ALA A 171 19.49 19.58 -65.77
N LYS A 172 19.14 18.28 -65.84
CA LYS A 172 19.50 17.37 -66.94
C LYS A 172 18.56 17.46 -68.15
N VAL A 173 17.41 18.12 -68.03
CA VAL A 173 16.40 18.22 -69.10
C VAL A 173 16.90 18.95 -70.34
N PRO A 174 17.56 20.13 -70.25
CA PRO A 174 18.05 20.85 -71.43
C PRO A 174 18.96 20.01 -72.32
N ALA A 175 19.92 19.29 -71.72
CA ALA A 175 20.82 18.41 -72.47
C ALA A 175 20.08 17.26 -73.18
N ARG A 176 19.00 16.73 -72.57
CA ARG A 176 18.13 15.72 -73.21
C ARG A 176 17.32 16.31 -74.36
N ILE A 177 16.84 17.54 -74.21
CA ILE A 177 16.11 18.26 -75.25
C ILE A 177 17.02 18.51 -76.45
N GLU A 178 18.26 18.98 -76.24
CA GLU A 178 19.24 19.20 -77.30
C GLU A 178 19.50 17.93 -78.12
N LYS A 179 19.63 16.79 -77.43
CA LYS A 179 19.79 15.48 -78.09
C LYS A 179 18.56 15.07 -78.92
N LEU A 180 17.35 15.27 -78.40
CA LEU A 180 16.12 14.96 -79.15
C LEU A 180 15.94 15.86 -80.37
N ILE A 181 16.39 17.12 -80.27
CA ILE A 181 16.40 18.07 -81.38
C ILE A 181 17.41 17.64 -82.45
N SER A 182 18.63 17.19 -82.07
CA SER A 182 19.62 16.67 -83.02
C SER A 182 19.12 15.42 -83.75
N ASP A 183 18.35 14.58 -83.06
CA ASP A 183 17.74 13.36 -83.61
C ASP A 183 16.44 13.65 -84.41
N LYS A 184 16.08 14.94 -84.60
CA LYS A 184 14.86 15.44 -85.28
C LYS A 184 13.53 14.99 -84.64
N GLN A 185 13.55 14.59 -83.37
CA GLN A 185 12.38 14.17 -82.60
C GLN A 185 11.71 15.36 -81.88
N TYR A 186 11.23 16.34 -82.65
CA TYR A 186 10.72 17.60 -82.09
C TYR A 186 9.52 17.44 -81.16
N TYR A 187 8.60 16.51 -81.46
CA TYR A 187 7.43 16.25 -80.62
C TYR A 187 7.83 15.74 -79.22
N ALA A 188 8.78 14.80 -79.15
CA ALA A 188 9.27 14.28 -77.89
C ALA A 188 10.01 15.35 -77.08
N ALA A 189 10.77 16.23 -77.74
CA ALA A 189 11.45 17.35 -77.09
C ALA A 189 10.47 18.35 -76.44
N VAL A 190 9.41 18.72 -77.15
CA VAL A 190 8.37 19.63 -76.62
C VAL A 190 7.59 18.97 -75.48
N GLN A 191 7.25 17.68 -75.60
CA GLN A 191 6.56 16.94 -74.53
C GLN A 191 7.40 16.90 -73.24
N LEU A 192 8.70 16.62 -73.36
CA LEU A 192 9.63 16.57 -72.23
C LEU A 192 9.82 17.95 -71.58
N HIS A 193 9.85 19.02 -72.38
CA HIS A 193 9.85 20.39 -71.88
C HIS A 193 8.60 20.72 -71.06
N ILE A 194 7.41 20.48 -71.60
CA ILE A 194 6.13 20.74 -70.91
C ILE A 194 6.05 19.93 -69.62
N GLN A 195 6.46 18.67 -69.64
CA GLN A 195 6.48 17.82 -68.44
C GLN A 195 7.39 18.41 -67.35
N SER A 196 8.60 18.86 -67.70
CA SER A 196 9.52 19.48 -66.74
C SER A 196 9.02 20.82 -66.18
N ALA A 197 8.33 21.63 -66.99
CA ALA A 197 7.72 22.89 -66.56
C ALA A 197 6.59 22.65 -65.54
N LEU A 198 5.76 21.61 -65.77
CA LEU A 198 4.70 21.22 -64.83
C LEU A 198 5.24 20.68 -63.50
N MET A 199 6.41 20.02 -63.51
CA MET A 199 7.07 19.57 -62.28
C MET A 199 7.51 20.75 -61.41
N LEU A 200 7.97 21.86 -62.00
CA LEU A 200 8.33 23.08 -61.26
C LEU A 200 7.12 23.77 -60.63
N GLU A 201 5.99 23.84 -61.35
CA GLU A 201 4.78 24.54 -60.87
C GLU A 201 4.10 23.85 -59.67
N ARG A 202 4.17 22.51 -59.59
CA ARG A 202 3.53 21.75 -58.50
C ARG A 202 4.28 21.81 -57.17
N GLU A 203 5.58 22.09 -57.20
CA GLU A 203 6.48 21.94 -56.05
C GLU A 203 6.67 23.26 -55.28
N GLY A 204 6.54 24.42 -55.95
CA GLY A 204 6.70 25.75 -55.32
C GLY A 204 5.66 26.09 -54.23
N LEU A 205 4.60 25.28 -54.06
CA LEU A 205 3.51 25.51 -53.11
C LEU A 205 3.30 24.40 -52.07
N GLN A 206 4.03 23.27 -52.15
CA GLN A 206 3.89 22.20 -51.15
C GLN A 206 4.76 22.51 -49.93
N SER A 207 4.34 23.53 -49.18
CA SER A 207 4.76 23.67 -47.80
C SER A 207 4.39 22.38 -47.04
N PRO A 208 5.25 21.92 -46.12
CA PRO A 208 5.09 20.61 -45.52
C PRO A 208 3.81 20.61 -44.68
N SER A 209 2.79 19.88 -45.14
CA SER A 209 1.62 19.55 -44.32
C SER A 209 2.05 18.56 -43.24
N ILE A 210 2.66 19.09 -42.19
CA ILE A 210 2.92 18.36 -40.94
C ILE A 210 1.65 18.52 -40.12
N LYS A 211 0.75 17.53 -40.22
CA LYS A 211 -0.34 17.34 -39.26
C LYS A 211 0.22 16.73 -37.97
#